data_AF-A0A412AZB6-F1
#
_entry.id   AF-A0A412AZB6-F1
#
_cell.length_a   1.000
_cell.length_b   1.000
_cell.length_c   1.000
_cell.angle_alpha   90.00
_cell.angle_beta   90.00
_cell.angle_gamma   90.00
#
_symmetry.space_group_name_H-M   'P 1'
#
loop_
_entity.id
_entity.type
_entity.pdbx_description
1 polymer ?
#
loop_
_entity_poly.entity_id
_entity_poly.type
_entity_poly.pdbx_seq_one_letter_code
_entity_poly.pdbx_strand_id
1 'polypeptide(L)'
;MKKRLFAILLTLCLLAQLFPLTASAVRLDWPHPSAHCVCGGGISNHQAMNGHTAYEGVYFTKDGTENTSGDISKMNVIRSEADLLEINHKAANNKGKTFYYYLANDVTLTKRIHVWEGCTFVICLHGHTLTCNVPDAQSAFFVMNNARLVFTDCQLSGDRGLITGDSCAAVSVDETATFELYGVSICMTSSETDGIRDTYNDPVCGVYNCGTFNMYGGCYYQKSSDYPTDRPVISNIRNTKYGPGVINRGTFNMYDGIISGNERNGVMSTITRSDDTINLYGGTITGNTGAGISATHWPMPSIATSDYYTNINLYGGTISENTGAGIDAAYGRVTMAQQSSAIPAEIKNNKGGAISLTRDARPPTSAPA
;
A
#
# COMPACT_ATOMS: atom_id res chain seq x y z
N MET A 1 -5.16 13.57 54.01
CA MET A 1 -4.28 12.77 53.10
C MET A 1 -4.83 12.65 51.67
N LYS A 2 -6.12 12.36 51.44
CA LYS A 2 -6.69 12.15 50.09
C LYS A 2 -6.60 13.36 49.12
N LYS A 3 -6.83 14.60 49.59
CA LYS A 3 -6.78 15.80 48.73
C LYS A 3 -5.38 16.17 48.25
N ARG A 4 -4.35 15.91 49.07
CA ARG A 4 -2.94 16.17 48.70
C ARG A 4 -2.42 15.13 47.71
N LEU A 5 -2.82 13.86 47.88
CA LEU A 5 -2.47 12.80 46.93
C LEU A 5 -3.11 13.02 45.55
N PHE A 6 -4.37 13.48 45.53
CA PHE A 6 -5.07 13.80 44.28
C PHE A 6 -4.42 14.97 43.54
N ALA A 7 -4.02 16.03 44.26
CA ALA A 7 -3.28 17.14 43.66
C ALA A 7 -1.93 16.68 43.08
N ILE A 8 -1.19 15.84 43.79
CA ILE A 8 0.10 15.31 43.33
C ILE A 8 -0.07 14.44 42.07
N LEU A 9 -1.08 13.57 42.03
CA LEU A 9 -1.38 12.74 40.85
C LEU A 9 -1.82 13.57 39.64
N LEU A 10 -2.66 14.60 39.86
CA LEU A 10 -3.10 15.50 38.79
C LEU A 10 -1.93 16.32 38.22
N THR A 11 -1.01 16.74 39.08
CA THR A 11 0.21 17.48 38.68
C THR A 11 1.17 16.57 37.91
N LEU A 12 1.33 15.30 38.31
CA LEU A 12 2.11 14.30 37.57
C LEU A 12 1.51 13.98 36.19
N CYS A 13 0.18 13.89 36.07
CA CYS A 13 -0.49 13.70 34.78
C CYS A 13 -0.32 14.91 33.85
N LEU A 14 -0.40 16.13 34.37
CA LEU A 14 -0.17 17.35 33.59
C LEU A 14 1.31 17.52 33.18
N LEU A 15 2.25 17.09 34.02
CA LEU A 15 3.67 17.06 33.68
C LEU A 15 3.99 16.01 32.61
N ALA A 16 3.32 14.86 32.62
CA ALA A 16 3.46 13.83 31.59
C ALA A 16 2.94 14.26 30.20
N GLN A 17 2.08 15.29 30.13
CA GLN A 17 1.62 15.93 28.89
C GLN A 17 2.56 17.04 28.39
N LEU A 18 3.48 17.52 29.24
CA LEU A 18 4.46 18.56 28.92
C LEU A 18 5.82 17.99 28.49
N PHE A 19 6.09 16.72 28.74
CA PHE A 19 7.19 16.01 28.11
C PHE A 19 6.72 15.54 26.74
N PRO A 20 7.27 16.06 25.63
CA PRO A 20 7.17 15.32 24.38
C PRO A 20 7.79 13.96 24.68
N LEU A 21 7.04 12.88 24.47
CA LEU A 21 7.63 11.56 24.27
C LEU A 21 8.38 11.66 22.94
N THR A 22 9.53 12.33 22.94
CA THR A 22 10.53 12.16 21.92
C THR A 22 11.01 10.73 22.10
N ALA A 23 10.42 9.82 21.32
CA ALA A 23 11.14 8.65 20.90
C ALA A 23 12.52 9.14 20.46
N SER A 24 13.55 8.70 21.17
CA SER A 24 14.92 9.07 20.83
C SER A 24 15.25 8.46 19.47
N ALA A 25 15.07 9.24 18.41
CA ALA A 25 15.68 8.95 17.13
C ALA A 25 17.18 9.26 17.29
N VAL A 26 17.97 8.21 17.48
CA VAL A 26 19.41 8.28 17.33
C VAL A 26 19.68 8.70 15.88
N ARG A 27 20.18 9.91 15.74
CA ARG A 27 20.62 10.50 14.47
C ARG A 27 22.07 10.08 14.26
N LEU A 28 22.38 9.44 13.14
CA LEU A 28 23.74 9.27 12.67
C LEU A 28 23.87 9.85 11.26
N ASP A 29 24.98 10.57 11.06
CA ASP A 29 25.30 11.31 9.85
C ASP A 29 25.89 10.37 8.77
N TRP A 30 25.64 10.69 7.48
CA TRP A 30 26.26 10.14 6.24
C TRP A 30 25.53 8.92 5.57
N PRO A 31 25.71 8.63 4.25
CA PRO A 31 24.72 8.77 3.19
C PRO A 31 24.61 7.46 2.39
N HIS A 32 23.49 6.74 2.49
CA HIS A 32 23.35 5.49 1.74
C HIS A 32 22.01 5.35 1.02
N PRO A 33 21.97 4.61 -0.11
CA PRO A 33 20.93 4.76 -1.14
C PRO A 33 19.71 3.84 -0.92
N SER A 34 19.79 2.87 0.00
CA SER A 34 18.68 2.01 0.43
C SER A 34 17.78 2.68 1.47
N ALA A 35 17.99 3.97 1.72
CA ALA A 35 17.27 4.74 2.70
C ALA A 35 15.87 5.10 2.17
N HIS A 36 14.92 4.17 2.31
CA HIS A 36 13.54 4.37 1.85
C HIS A 36 12.86 5.46 2.65
N CYS A 37 12.50 6.54 1.97
CA CYS A 37 11.87 7.65 2.62
C CYS A 37 10.41 7.32 2.92
N VAL A 38 10.06 7.30 4.21
CA VAL A 38 8.67 7.18 4.70
C VAL A 38 7.77 8.28 4.11
N CYS A 39 8.35 9.40 3.66
CA CYS A 39 7.62 10.54 3.09
C CYS A 39 7.67 10.64 1.55
N GLY A 40 8.20 9.64 0.84
CA GLY A 40 8.22 9.65 -0.63
C GLY A 40 9.23 10.57 -1.32
N GLY A 41 9.73 11.61 -0.65
CA GLY A 41 10.80 12.46 -1.17
C GLY A 41 12.18 11.85 -0.93
N GLY A 42 13.14 12.02 -1.85
CA GLY A 42 14.56 11.77 -1.52
C GLY A 42 15.02 12.68 -0.37
N ILE A 43 16.25 12.49 0.13
CA ILE A 43 16.79 13.29 1.24
C ILE A 43 16.69 14.82 1.00
N SER A 44 16.72 15.24 -0.27
CA SER A 44 16.61 16.62 -0.75
C SER A 44 15.17 17.13 -0.96
N ASN A 45 14.16 16.25 -0.96
CA ASN A 45 12.74 16.56 -1.21
C ASN A 45 11.82 16.07 -0.06
N HIS A 46 12.37 15.79 1.12
CA HIS A 46 11.60 15.40 2.31
C HIS A 46 10.53 16.46 2.62
N GLN A 47 9.28 16.01 2.80
CA GLN A 47 8.21 16.83 3.35
C GLN A 47 7.82 16.30 4.72
N ALA A 48 7.71 17.19 5.69
CA ALA A 48 7.23 16.83 7.02
C ALA A 48 5.76 16.36 6.94
N MET A 49 5.46 15.18 7.48
CA MET A 49 4.11 14.62 7.49
C MET A 49 3.76 14.07 8.88
N ASN A 50 2.68 14.56 9.48
CA ASN A 50 2.11 14.05 10.74
C ASN A 50 3.12 13.74 11.87
N GLY A 51 3.96 14.71 12.22
CA GLY A 51 4.95 14.58 13.30
C GLY A 51 6.28 13.96 12.86
N HIS A 52 6.35 13.34 11.67
CA HIS A 52 7.59 12.98 11.00
C HIS A 52 8.18 14.23 10.34
N THR A 53 9.17 14.82 11.01
CA THR A 53 9.81 16.08 10.58
C THR A 53 11.21 15.87 10.04
N ALA A 54 11.70 14.62 10.04
CA ALA A 54 13.05 14.27 9.64
C ALA A 54 13.02 13.06 8.71
N TYR A 55 13.91 13.03 7.73
CA TYR A 55 14.14 11.87 6.88
C TYR A 55 14.35 10.58 7.69
N GLU A 56 13.54 9.55 7.44
CA GLU A 56 13.76 8.20 7.94
C GLU A 56 13.97 7.29 6.74
N GLY A 57 15.18 6.74 6.62
CA GLY A 57 15.50 5.68 5.67
C GLY A 57 15.35 4.33 6.34
N VAL A 58 14.60 3.40 5.74
CA VAL A 58 14.53 2.02 6.23
C VAL A 58 15.60 1.17 5.55
N TYR A 59 16.51 0.59 6.32
CA TYR A 59 17.63 -0.20 5.82
C TYR A 59 17.51 -1.67 6.23
N PHE A 60 17.90 -2.61 5.37
CA PHE A 60 17.68 -4.04 5.59
C PHE A 60 18.98 -4.88 5.44
N THR A 61 19.50 -5.50 6.53
CA THR A 61 20.55 -6.53 6.50
C THR A 61 20.05 -7.88 7.05
N LYS A 62 20.80 -8.97 6.78
CA LYS A 62 20.56 -10.35 7.29
C LYS A 62 20.33 -10.46 8.80
N ASP A 63 21.00 -9.62 9.56
CA ASP A 63 21.17 -9.73 11.01
C ASP A 63 20.25 -8.79 11.80
N GLY A 64 19.35 -8.08 11.11
CA GLY A 64 18.41 -7.15 11.77
C GLY A 64 19.09 -5.90 12.33
N THR A 65 20.29 -5.58 11.86
CA THR A 65 20.99 -4.31 12.08
C THR A 65 20.78 -3.38 10.88
N GLU A 66 20.90 -2.07 11.06
CA GLU A 66 20.71 -1.10 9.97
C GLU A 66 21.74 -1.33 8.85
N ASN A 67 21.27 -1.59 7.61
CA ASN A 67 22.14 -1.69 6.42
C ASN A 67 22.53 -0.32 5.91
N THR A 68 23.43 0.36 6.61
CA THR A 68 24.03 1.56 6.07
C THR A 68 24.80 1.20 4.79
N SER A 69 25.57 0.12 4.73
CA SER A 69 26.47 -0.16 3.59
C SER A 69 25.88 -0.38 2.18
N GLY A 70 24.59 -0.70 2.01
CA GLY A 70 24.03 -1.13 0.71
C GLY A 70 24.48 -2.54 0.26
N ASP A 71 25.14 -3.28 1.14
CA ASP A 71 25.66 -4.61 0.85
C ASP A 71 24.54 -5.66 0.93
N ILE A 72 23.98 -6.01 -0.23
CA ILE A 72 22.94 -7.07 -0.35
C ILE A 72 23.51 -8.49 -0.18
N SER A 73 24.83 -8.68 -0.13
CA SER A 73 25.45 -10.01 0.05
C SER A 73 25.09 -10.68 1.37
N LYS A 74 24.59 -9.88 2.31
CA LYS A 74 24.06 -10.35 3.59
C LYS A 74 22.64 -10.92 3.42
N MET A 75 21.82 -10.42 2.51
CA MET A 75 20.48 -10.95 2.27
C MET A 75 20.53 -12.35 1.67
N ASN A 76 19.50 -13.16 1.91
CA ASN A 76 19.41 -14.48 1.30
C ASN A 76 19.02 -14.32 -0.18
N VAL A 77 19.85 -14.88 -1.04
CA VAL A 77 19.66 -14.79 -2.48
C VAL A 77 18.52 -15.70 -2.96
N ILE A 78 17.68 -15.17 -3.84
CA ILE A 78 16.66 -15.91 -4.59
C ILE A 78 17.07 -15.89 -6.06
N ARG A 79 17.26 -17.06 -6.65
CA ARG A 79 17.57 -17.24 -8.08
C ARG A 79 16.45 -17.93 -8.85
N SER A 80 15.53 -18.57 -8.13
CA SER A 80 14.48 -19.42 -8.68
C SER A 80 13.28 -19.51 -7.72
N GLU A 81 12.18 -20.07 -8.22
CA GLU A 81 11.01 -20.40 -7.37
C GLU A 81 11.37 -21.35 -6.22
N ALA A 82 12.26 -22.32 -6.49
CA ALA A 82 12.66 -23.31 -5.49
C ALA A 82 13.28 -22.67 -4.25
N ASP A 83 14.06 -21.58 -4.42
CA ASP A 83 14.64 -20.83 -3.31
C ASP A 83 13.53 -20.22 -2.45
N LEU A 84 12.54 -19.56 -3.07
CA LEU A 84 11.38 -18.97 -2.40
C LEU A 84 10.54 -20.01 -1.65
N LEU A 85 10.34 -21.20 -2.22
CA LEU A 85 9.59 -22.29 -1.58
C LEU A 85 10.34 -22.92 -0.42
N GLU A 86 11.65 -23.15 -0.55
CA GLU A 86 12.47 -23.67 0.54
C GLU A 86 12.46 -22.69 1.72
N ILE A 87 12.61 -21.41 1.42
CA ILE A 87 12.47 -20.31 2.37
C ILE A 87 11.09 -20.33 3.04
N ASN A 88 10.03 -20.47 2.25
CA ASN A 88 8.66 -20.47 2.75
C ASN A 88 8.42 -21.63 3.73
N HIS A 89 8.89 -22.83 3.38
CA HIS A 89 8.80 -24.01 4.24
C HIS A 89 9.60 -23.84 5.54
N LYS A 90 10.81 -23.26 5.47
CA LYS A 90 11.61 -22.98 6.68
C LYS A 90 10.93 -21.97 7.59
N ALA A 91 10.30 -20.93 7.02
CA ALA A 91 9.62 -19.89 7.79
C ALA A 91 8.39 -20.39 8.55
N ALA A 92 7.69 -21.42 8.05
CA ALA A 92 6.49 -22.00 8.68
C ALA A 92 6.70 -22.40 10.16
N ASN A 93 7.92 -22.78 10.53
CA ASN A 93 8.28 -23.21 11.88
C ASN A 93 8.99 -22.13 12.72
N ASN A 94 9.04 -20.88 12.25
CA ASN A 94 9.87 -19.82 12.80
C ASN A 94 9.07 -18.55 13.13
N LYS A 95 7.98 -18.67 13.91
CA LYS A 95 7.14 -17.54 14.34
C LYS A 95 7.99 -16.43 14.99
N GLY A 96 7.66 -15.18 14.68
CA GLY A 96 8.32 -14.00 15.26
C GLY A 96 9.64 -13.60 14.60
N LYS A 97 10.12 -14.33 13.59
CA LYS A 97 11.40 -14.02 12.93
C LYS A 97 11.25 -13.11 11.73
N THR A 98 12.29 -12.31 11.49
CA THR A 98 12.45 -11.53 10.27
C THR A 98 13.38 -12.23 9.31
N PHE A 99 13.03 -12.20 8.04
CA PHE A 99 13.80 -12.78 6.97
C PHE A 99 14.05 -11.78 5.85
N TYR A 100 15.27 -11.76 5.36
CA TYR A 100 15.75 -10.80 4.38
C TYR A 100 16.19 -11.52 3.10
N TYR A 101 15.63 -11.09 1.98
CA TYR A 101 15.85 -11.70 0.67
C TYR A 101 16.13 -10.69 -0.43
N TYR A 102 16.90 -11.09 -1.43
CA TYR A 102 17.02 -10.32 -2.67
C TYR A 102 16.92 -11.24 -3.90
N LEU A 103 16.31 -10.73 -4.97
CA LEU A 103 16.34 -11.40 -6.26
C LEU A 103 17.72 -11.16 -6.92
N ALA A 104 18.32 -12.23 -7.43
CA ALA A 104 19.51 -12.16 -8.29
C ALA A 104 19.20 -12.46 -9.76
N ASN A 105 17.96 -12.87 -10.06
CA ASN A 105 17.43 -13.16 -11.38
C ASN A 105 15.95 -12.80 -11.39
N ASP A 106 15.37 -12.70 -12.59
CA ASP A 106 13.92 -12.76 -12.73
C ASP A 106 13.42 -14.14 -12.28
N VAL A 107 12.28 -14.16 -11.56
CA VAL A 107 11.72 -15.37 -10.97
C VAL A 107 10.24 -15.47 -11.28
N THR A 108 9.79 -16.64 -11.70
CA THR A 108 8.37 -16.95 -11.87
C THR A 108 7.88 -17.82 -10.71
N LEU A 109 6.84 -17.36 -10.02
CA LEU A 109 6.09 -18.10 -9.02
C LEU A 109 4.91 -18.81 -9.69
N THR A 110 4.82 -20.12 -9.48
CA THR A 110 3.69 -20.98 -9.81
C THR A 110 2.94 -21.47 -8.58
N LYS A 111 3.51 -21.24 -7.39
CA LYS A 111 2.92 -21.58 -6.10
C LYS A 111 2.82 -20.36 -5.18
N ARG A 112 1.76 -20.33 -4.37
CA ARG A 112 1.52 -19.27 -3.38
C ARG A 112 2.57 -19.31 -2.27
N ILE A 113 3.08 -18.14 -1.91
CA ILE A 113 4.00 -17.91 -0.80
C ILE A 113 3.21 -17.41 0.41
N HIS A 114 3.35 -18.10 1.55
CA HIS A 114 2.78 -17.67 2.84
C HIS A 114 3.79 -16.86 3.65
N VAL A 115 3.49 -15.61 3.94
CA VAL A 115 4.21 -14.86 4.96
C VAL A 115 3.57 -15.23 6.29
N TRP A 116 4.16 -16.23 6.93
CA TRP A 116 3.60 -16.93 8.09
C TRP A 116 3.33 -16.01 9.28
N GLU A 117 2.33 -16.38 10.07
CA GLU A 117 1.88 -15.64 11.25
C GLU A 117 3.06 -15.17 12.14
N GLY A 118 3.11 -13.87 12.44
CA GLY A 118 4.16 -13.27 13.27
C GLY A 118 5.53 -13.12 12.60
N CYS A 119 5.71 -13.58 11.36
CA CYS A 119 6.98 -13.42 10.65
C CYS A 119 7.03 -12.10 9.87
N THR A 120 8.24 -11.59 9.65
CA THR A 120 8.48 -10.48 8.73
C THR A 120 9.30 -10.95 7.54
N PHE A 121 8.84 -10.70 6.32
CA PHE A 121 9.58 -10.96 5.10
C PHE A 121 9.94 -9.62 4.47
N VAL A 122 11.22 -9.42 4.18
CA VAL A 122 11.72 -8.28 3.44
C VAL A 122 12.32 -8.80 2.15
N ILE A 123 11.73 -8.44 1.02
CA ILE A 123 12.13 -8.91 -0.31
C ILE A 123 12.54 -7.70 -1.14
N CYS A 124 13.82 -7.67 -1.50
CA CYS A 124 14.38 -6.72 -2.42
C CYS A 124 14.34 -7.29 -3.85
N LEU A 125 13.68 -6.61 -4.78
CA LEU A 125 13.63 -7.06 -6.17
C LEU A 125 14.92 -6.76 -6.93
N HIS A 126 15.72 -5.79 -6.48
CA HIS A 126 17.04 -5.47 -7.05
C HIS A 126 17.01 -5.35 -8.59
N GLY A 127 15.99 -4.66 -9.12
CA GLY A 127 15.82 -4.44 -10.55
C GLY A 127 15.29 -5.64 -11.34
N HIS A 128 14.97 -6.75 -10.68
CA HIS A 128 14.45 -7.95 -11.31
C HIS A 128 12.92 -8.02 -11.30
N THR A 129 12.40 -8.87 -12.17
CA THR A 129 10.97 -9.17 -12.30
C THR A 129 10.59 -10.40 -11.51
N LEU A 130 9.55 -10.27 -10.68
CA LEU A 130 8.85 -11.37 -10.03
C LEU A 130 7.51 -11.61 -10.74
N THR A 131 7.43 -12.70 -11.50
CA THR A 131 6.22 -13.09 -12.24
C THR A 131 5.35 -14.02 -11.39
N CYS A 132 4.24 -13.50 -10.89
CA CYS A 132 3.23 -14.16 -10.08
C CYS A 132 2.16 -14.83 -10.94
N ASN A 133 2.35 -16.11 -11.29
CA ASN A 133 1.41 -16.93 -12.05
C ASN A 133 0.98 -18.14 -11.22
N VAL A 134 0.25 -17.89 -10.14
CA VAL A 134 -0.22 -18.94 -9.22
C VAL A 134 -1.68 -19.26 -9.55
N PRO A 135 -1.95 -20.17 -10.50
CA PRO A 135 -3.32 -20.59 -10.79
C PRO A 135 -3.94 -21.20 -9.52
N ASP A 136 -5.26 -21.06 -9.38
CA ASP A 136 -6.04 -21.63 -8.28
C ASP A 136 -5.70 -21.06 -6.89
N ALA A 137 -5.06 -19.89 -6.83
CA ALA A 137 -4.81 -19.17 -5.59
C ALA A 137 -5.29 -17.72 -5.65
N GLN A 138 -5.89 -17.29 -4.54
CA GLN A 138 -6.36 -15.91 -4.33
C GLN A 138 -5.27 -14.85 -4.52
N SER A 139 -4.02 -15.21 -4.30
CA SER A 139 -2.87 -14.32 -4.41
C SER A 139 -1.56 -15.09 -4.53
N ALA A 140 -0.54 -14.45 -5.08
CA ALA A 140 0.82 -15.00 -5.08
C ALA A 140 1.48 -14.92 -3.70
N PHE A 141 1.25 -13.83 -2.96
CA PHE A 141 1.69 -13.67 -1.57
C PHE A 141 0.49 -13.54 -0.65
N PHE A 142 0.37 -14.44 0.32
CA PHE A 142 -0.61 -14.34 1.38
C PHE A 142 0.07 -13.98 2.70
N VAL A 143 -0.21 -12.78 3.20
CA VAL A 143 0.36 -12.24 4.43
C VAL A 143 -0.60 -12.52 5.57
N MET A 144 -0.25 -13.50 6.40
CA MET A 144 -1.10 -13.98 7.48
C MET A 144 -1.16 -12.98 8.64
N ASN A 145 -2.15 -13.13 9.51
CA ASN A 145 -2.28 -12.32 10.73
C ASN A 145 -0.95 -12.13 11.48
N ASN A 146 -0.74 -10.91 11.98
CA ASN A 146 0.45 -10.47 12.72
C ASN A 146 1.77 -10.57 11.94
N ALA A 147 1.72 -10.92 10.64
CA ALA A 147 2.90 -10.97 9.78
C ALA A 147 3.12 -9.63 9.07
N ARG A 148 4.33 -9.42 8.58
CA ARG A 148 4.71 -8.23 7.80
C ARG A 148 5.41 -8.63 6.51
N LEU A 149 4.99 -8.05 5.39
CA LEU A 149 5.68 -8.16 4.12
C LEU A 149 6.20 -6.78 3.72
N VAL A 150 7.44 -6.72 3.28
CA VAL A 150 8.06 -5.52 2.71
C VAL A 150 8.60 -5.87 1.33
N PHE A 151 8.11 -5.16 0.31
CA PHE A 151 8.75 -5.14 -0.99
C PHE A 151 9.53 -3.85 -1.18
N THR A 152 10.75 -4.00 -1.68
CA THR A 152 11.62 -2.87 -2.00
C THR A 152 12.43 -3.12 -3.28
N ASP A 153 12.89 -2.05 -3.92
CA ASP A 153 13.91 -2.12 -4.96
C ASP A 153 15.21 -1.46 -4.48
N CYS A 154 16.25 -2.28 -4.30
CA CYS A 154 17.58 -1.84 -3.86
C CYS A 154 18.56 -1.73 -5.02
N GLN A 155 18.10 -1.89 -6.27
CA GLN A 155 18.95 -1.62 -7.42
C GLN A 155 19.38 -0.14 -7.35
N LEU A 156 20.61 0.19 -7.77
CA LEU A 156 21.08 1.59 -7.81
C LEU A 156 20.74 2.26 -9.15
N SER A 157 20.46 1.43 -10.16
CA SER A 157 20.43 1.82 -11.55
C SER A 157 20.00 0.71 -12.49
N GLY A 158 19.43 1.10 -13.64
CA GLY A 158 18.97 0.14 -14.64
C GLY A 158 17.49 -0.15 -14.46
N ASP A 159 17.14 -1.43 -14.63
CA ASP A 159 15.77 -1.89 -14.57
C ASP A 159 15.20 -1.77 -13.15
N ARG A 160 13.89 -1.60 -13.07
CA ARG A 160 13.14 -1.43 -11.81
C ARG A 160 12.55 -2.75 -11.38
N GLY A 161 12.52 -2.96 -10.07
CA GLY A 161 11.78 -4.06 -9.47
C GLY A 161 10.33 -4.07 -9.94
N LEU A 162 9.93 -5.17 -10.57
CA LEU A 162 8.58 -5.36 -11.11
C LEU A 162 7.97 -6.63 -10.54
N ILE A 163 6.76 -6.53 -10.01
CA ILE A 163 5.88 -7.67 -9.75
C ILE A 163 4.82 -7.68 -10.84
N THR A 164 4.68 -8.78 -11.55
CA THR A 164 3.71 -8.92 -12.65
C THR A 164 3.14 -10.33 -12.66
N GLY A 165 2.30 -10.66 -13.63
CA GLY A 165 1.73 -12.00 -13.79
C GLY A 165 0.22 -12.00 -13.73
N ASP A 166 -0.34 -13.21 -13.72
CA ASP A 166 -1.76 -13.49 -13.95
C ASP A 166 -2.52 -14.01 -12.72
N SER A 167 -1.92 -13.92 -11.53
CA SER A 167 -2.59 -14.29 -10.27
C SER A 167 -3.73 -13.30 -9.95
N CYS A 168 -4.78 -13.76 -9.26
CA CYS A 168 -5.91 -12.90 -8.85
C CYS A 168 -5.44 -11.66 -8.08
N ALA A 169 -4.47 -11.81 -7.17
CA ALA A 169 -3.72 -10.68 -6.62
C ALA A 169 -2.22 -10.95 -6.52
N ALA A 170 -1.40 -9.90 -6.56
CA ALA A 170 0.01 -10.03 -6.20
C ALA A 170 0.14 -10.32 -4.70
N VAL A 171 -0.56 -9.53 -3.88
CA VAL A 171 -0.49 -9.60 -2.41
C VAL A 171 -1.90 -9.58 -1.81
N SER A 172 -2.18 -10.52 -0.91
CA SER A 172 -3.35 -10.53 -0.02
C SER A 172 -2.88 -10.34 1.43
N VAL A 173 -3.50 -9.42 2.17
CA VAL A 173 -3.10 -9.01 3.52
C VAL A 173 -4.23 -9.30 4.51
N ASP A 174 -3.99 -10.15 5.50
CA ASP A 174 -4.97 -10.46 6.56
C ASP A 174 -5.17 -9.30 7.55
N GLU A 175 -6.25 -9.37 8.35
CA GLU A 175 -6.77 -8.29 9.21
C GLU A 175 -5.73 -7.66 10.15
N THR A 176 -4.81 -8.42 10.73
CA THR A 176 -3.75 -7.88 11.60
C THR A 176 -2.37 -7.84 10.96
N ALA A 177 -2.29 -8.12 9.65
CA ALA A 177 -1.05 -8.13 8.91
C ALA A 177 -0.68 -6.73 8.39
N THR A 178 0.59 -6.55 8.05
CA THR A 178 1.10 -5.30 7.45
C THR A 178 1.82 -5.58 6.13
N PHE A 179 1.50 -4.82 5.10
CA PHE A 179 2.23 -4.81 3.84
C PHE A 179 2.83 -3.43 3.59
N GLU A 180 4.11 -3.38 3.20
CA GLU A 180 4.79 -2.15 2.83
C GLU A 180 5.42 -2.26 1.45
N LEU A 181 5.17 -1.23 0.62
CA LEU A 181 5.65 -1.17 -0.76
C LEU A 181 6.54 0.07 -0.95
N TYR A 182 7.83 -0.16 -1.21
CA TYR A 182 8.84 0.89 -1.39
C TYR A 182 9.48 0.81 -2.76
N GLY A 183 9.08 1.69 -3.68
CA GLY A 183 9.76 1.85 -4.95
C GLY A 183 9.67 0.66 -5.90
N VAL A 184 8.69 -0.23 -5.70
CA VAL A 184 8.46 -1.40 -6.54
C VAL A 184 7.17 -1.19 -7.35
N SER A 185 7.20 -1.59 -8.62
CA SER A 185 6.00 -1.60 -9.45
C SER A 185 5.26 -2.94 -9.34
N ILE A 186 3.94 -2.90 -9.17
CA ILE A 186 3.02 -4.03 -9.31
C ILE A 186 2.20 -3.78 -10.58
N CYS A 187 2.37 -4.63 -11.59
CA CYS A 187 1.64 -4.60 -12.85
C CYS A 187 1.00 -5.96 -13.11
N MET A 188 -0.17 -6.21 -12.55
CA MET A 188 -0.87 -7.49 -12.71
C MET A 188 -1.75 -7.48 -13.95
N THR A 189 -1.81 -8.62 -14.63
CA THR A 189 -2.87 -8.97 -15.57
C THR A 189 -3.80 -9.97 -14.89
N SER A 190 -5.04 -10.09 -15.35
CA SER A 190 -5.88 -11.22 -15.00
C SER A 190 -6.57 -11.73 -16.26
N SER A 191 -6.53 -13.03 -16.51
CA SER A 191 -7.28 -13.68 -17.59
C SER A 191 -8.79 -13.76 -17.31
N GLU A 192 -9.21 -13.54 -16.06
CA GLU A 192 -10.59 -13.69 -15.59
C GLU A 192 -11.51 -12.60 -16.17
N THR A 193 -12.69 -12.98 -16.66
CA THR A 193 -13.59 -12.08 -17.40
C THR A 193 -14.47 -11.16 -16.54
N ASP A 194 -14.60 -11.41 -15.23
CA ASP A 194 -15.69 -10.86 -14.40
C ASP A 194 -15.32 -9.72 -13.43
N GLY A 195 -14.14 -9.11 -13.57
CA GLY A 195 -13.99 -7.70 -13.17
C GLY A 195 -13.81 -7.35 -11.69
N ILE A 196 -14.14 -8.22 -10.74
CA ILE A 196 -13.85 -7.96 -9.33
C ILE A 196 -13.48 -9.24 -8.62
N ARG A 197 -14.07 -10.36 -9.04
CA ARG A 197 -13.74 -11.67 -8.54
C ARG A 197 -13.58 -12.66 -9.68
N ASP A 198 -12.75 -13.66 -9.48
CA ASP A 198 -12.62 -14.80 -10.40
C ASP A 198 -13.84 -15.73 -10.31
N THR A 199 -13.80 -16.83 -11.06
CA THR A 199 -14.84 -17.88 -11.06
C THR A 199 -15.10 -18.49 -9.66
N TYR A 200 -14.15 -18.37 -8.73
CA TYR A 200 -14.23 -18.85 -7.35
C TYR A 200 -14.63 -17.77 -6.34
N ASN A 201 -15.02 -16.59 -6.83
CA ASN A 201 -15.39 -15.43 -6.04
C ASN A 201 -14.16 -14.83 -5.31
N ASP A 202 -12.95 -14.89 -5.87
CA ASP A 202 -11.72 -14.33 -5.27
C ASP A 202 -11.30 -13.01 -5.91
N PRO A 203 -10.90 -11.99 -5.12
CA PRO A 203 -10.70 -10.63 -5.61
C PRO A 203 -9.58 -10.51 -6.65
N VAL A 204 -9.88 -9.90 -7.80
CA VAL A 204 -8.91 -9.59 -8.85
C VAL A 204 -8.38 -8.16 -8.67
N CYS A 205 -7.12 -8.00 -8.27
CA CYS A 205 -6.49 -6.70 -8.02
C CYS A 205 -4.96 -6.77 -7.99
N GLY A 206 -4.26 -5.63 -7.89
CA GLY A 206 -2.84 -5.66 -7.53
C GLY A 206 -2.64 -6.09 -6.07
N VAL A 207 -3.36 -5.42 -5.16
CA VAL A 207 -3.27 -5.65 -3.70
C VAL A 207 -4.66 -5.80 -3.11
N TYR A 208 -4.91 -6.92 -2.41
CA TYR A 208 -6.09 -7.16 -1.60
C TYR A 208 -5.77 -6.95 -0.12
N ASN A 209 -6.16 -5.81 0.44
CA ASN A 209 -5.79 -5.41 1.79
C ASN A 209 -6.95 -5.57 2.77
N CYS A 210 -6.90 -6.53 3.70
CA CYS A 210 -7.78 -6.57 4.87
C CYS A 210 -7.09 -6.03 6.13
N GLY A 211 -5.77 -5.88 6.13
CA GLY A 211 -4.97 -5.35 7.25
C GLY A 211 -4.51 -3.93 7.03
N THR A 212 -3.22 -3.68 7.24
CA THR A 212 -2.57 -2.39 6.96
C THR A 212 -1.71 -2.48 5.71
N PHE A 213 -1.98 -1.61 4.73
CA PHE A 213 -1.12 -1.43 3.57
C PHE A 213 -0.53 -0.03 3.56
N ASN A 214 0.80 0.08 3.53
CA ASN A 214 1.53 1.33 3.40
C ASN A 214 2.24 1.38 2.04
N MET A 215 1.92 2.39 1.22
CA MET A 215 2.53 2.62 -0.08
C MET A 215 3.38 3.89 -0.05
N TYR A 216 4.61 3.77 -0.52
CA TYR A 216 5.62 4.83 -0.53
C TYR A 216 6.20 5.01 -1.93
N GLY A 217 6.68 6.21 -2.27
CA GLY A 217 7.33 6.48 -3.56
C GLY A 217 8.59 5.66 -3.77
N GLY A 218 9.40 5.48 -2.73
CA GLY A 218 10.74 4.89 -2.83
C GLY A 218 11.81 5.97 -2.65
N CYS A 219 13.09 5.64 -2.84
CA CYS A 219 14.17 6.62 -2.75
C CYS A 219 14.28 7.42 -4.06
N TYR A 220 14.73 8.67 -4.02
CA TYR A 220 15.33 9.25 -5.22
C TYR A 220 16.79 8.79 -5.26
N TYR A 221 17.25 8.29 -6.41
CA TYR A 221 18.70 8.16 -6.58
C TYR A 221 19.30 9.55 -6.53
N GLN A 222 20.27 9.75 -5.64
CA GLN A 222 21.08 10.95 -5.70
C GLN A 222 21.81 10.97 -7.04
N LYS A 223 21.69 12.07 -7.76
CA LYS A 223 22.47 12.38 -8.94
C LYS A 223 23.95 12.09 -8.70
N SER A 224 24.52 11.15 -9.46
CA SER A 224 25.94 10.81 -9.44
C SER A 224 26.55 11.01 -10.83
N SER A 225 27.88 10.88 -10.96
CA SER A 225 28.54 10.85 -12.27
C SER A 225 28.03 9.71 -13.15
N ASP A 226 27.60 8.62 -12.52
CA ASP A 226 27.12 7.40 -13.17
C ASP A 226 25.62 7.51 -13.50
N TYR A 227 24.87 8.24 -12.67
CA TYR A 227 23.42 8.51 -12.83
C TYR A 227 23.16 10.02 -12.83
N PRO A 228 23.36 10.70 -13.97
CA PRO A 228 23.35 12.16 -14.06
C PRO A 228 21.95 12.78 -13.97
N THR A 229 20.91 11.97 -13.91
CA THR A 229 19.50 12.39 -13.80
C THR A 229 18.88 11.80 -12.55
N ASP A 230 18.11 12.62 -11.83
CA ASP A 230 17.21 12.11 -10.79
C ASP A 230 16.22 11.14 -11.45
N ARG A 231 16.38 9.84 -11.21
CA ARG A 231 15.37 8.84 -11.60
C ARG A 231 14.57 8.56 -10.34
N PRO A 232 13.33 9.10 -10.21
CA PRO A 232 12.52 8.78 -9.05
C PRO A 232 12.31 7.26 -9.03
N VAL A 233 12.61 6.62 -7.91
CA VAL A 233 12.02 5.31 -7.64
C VAL A 233 10.58 5.62 -7.26
N ILE A 234 9.62 5.02 -7.96
CA ILE A 234 8.18 5.26 -7.75
C ILE A 234 7.52 3.89 -7.59
N SER A 235 6.86 3.65 -6.45
CA SER A 235 5.91 2.53 -6.37
C SER A 235 4.76 2.80 -7.32
N ASN A 236 4.49 1.86 -8.21
CA ASN A 236 3.38 2.00 -9.16
C ASN A 236 2.47 0.78 -9.05
N ILE A 237 1.16 0.99 -8.92
CA ILE A 237 0.18 -0.10 -9.01
C ILE A 237 -0.70 0.10 -10.23
N ARG A 238 -0.63 -0.88 -11.13
CA ARG A 238 -1.45 -1.00 -12.32
C ARG A 238 -1.99 -2.43 -12.41
N ASN A 239 -3.29 -2.54 -12.62
CA ASN A 239 -3.96 -3.76 -12.99
C ASN A 239 -4.53 -3.57 -14.39
N THR A 240 -3.87 -4.18 -15.36
CA THR A 240 -4.13 -3.94 -16.78
C THR A 240 -5.39 -4.61 -17.27
N LYS A 241 -6.03 -5.49 -16.48
CA LYS A 241 -7.28 -6.12 -16.88
C LYS A 241 -8.25 -6.29 -15.72
N TYR A 242 -9.47 -5.81 -15.92
CA TYR A 242 -10.67 -6.12 -15.15
C TYR A 242 -10.74 -5.68 -13.70
N GLY A 243 -9.66 -5.64 -12.92
CA GLY A 243 -9.68 -5.28 -11.50
C GLY A 243 -9.20 -3.86 -11.17
N PRO A 244 -9.46 -3.37 -9.95
CA PRO A 244 -8.81 -2.16 -9.43
C PRO A 244 -7.33 -2.42 -9.10
N GLY A 245 -6.58 -1.34 -8.85
CA GLY A 245 -5.20 -1.45 -8.38
C GLY A 245 -5.15 -2.02 -6.97
N VAL A 246 -5.94 -1.43 -6.07
CA VAL A 246 -6.04 -1.84 -4.67
C VAL A 246 -7.50 -2.11 -4.32
N ILE A 247 -7.78 -3.25 -3.70
CA ILE A 247 -9.03 -3.49 -2.97
C ILE A 247 -8.73 -3.36 -1.48
N ASN A 248 -9.37 -2.40 -0.82
CA ASN A 248 -9.19 -2.13 0.58
C ASN A 248 -10.40 -2.58 1.41
N ARG A 249 -10.11 -3.30 2.50
CA ARG A 249 -11.02 -3.79 3.55
C ARG A 249 -10.41 -3.59 4.94
N GLY A 250 -9.45 -2.68 5.05
CA GLY A 250 -8.66 -2.39 6.24
C GLY A 250 -8.16 -0.95 6.19
N THR A 251 -6.90 -0.72 6.59
CA THR A 251 -6.25 0.60 6.53
C THR A 251 -5.27 0.67 5.37
N PHE A 252 -5.51 1.57 4.42
CA PHE A 252 -4.57 1.92 3.36
C PHE A 252 -3.98 3.31 3.60
N ASN A 253 -2.65 3.40 3.67
CA ASN A 253 -1.90 4.63 3.78
C ASN A 253 -1.06 4.84 2.51
N MET A 254 -1.35 5.89 1.77
CA MET A 254 -0.57 6.29 0.61
C MET A 254 0.25 7.53 0.96
N TYR A 255 1.54 7.31 1.22
CA TYR A 255 2.50 8.36 1.54
C TYR A 255 3.08 8.98 0.28
N ASP A 256 3.36 8.16 -0.73
CA ASP A 256 3.75 8.57 -2.08
C ASP A 256 3.63 7.38 -3.04
N GLY A 257 3.97 7.56 -4.32
CA GLY A 257 3.81 6.57 -5.37
C GLY A 257 2.64 6.92 -6.31
N ILE A 258 2.40 6.05 -7.27
CA ILE A 258 1.39 6.23 -8.31
C ILE A 258 0.46 5.01 -8.36
N ILE A 259 -0.85 5.24 -8.41
CA ILE A 259 -1.83 4.20 -8.75
C ILE A 259 -2.50 4.62 -10.05
N SER A 260 -2.24 3.90 -11.14
CA SER A 260 -2.61 4.39 -12.47
C SER A 260 -2.91 3.34 -13.52
N GLY A 261 -3.72 3.75 -14.51
CA GLY A 261 -4.03 2.93 -15.68
C GLY A 261 -4.74 1.62 -15.34
N ASN A 262 -5.46 1.56 -14.22
CA ASN A 262 -6.31 0.44 -13.88
C ASN A 262 -7.57 0.47 -14.74
N GLU A 263 -8.01 -0.69 -15.25
CA GLU A 263 -9.25 -0.79 -16.05
C GLU A 263 -10.53 -0.52 -15.22
N ARG A 264 -10.42 -0.56 -13.89
CA ARG A 264 -11.45 -0.09 -12.96
C ARG A 264 -10.94 1.07 -12.12
N ASN A 265 -11.10 0.99 -10.81
CA ASN A 265 -10.76 2.05 -9.88
C ASN A 265 -9.27 2.00 -9.53
N GLY A 266 -8.70 3.13 -9.12
CA GLY A 266 -7.37 3.10 -8.51
C GLY A 266 -7.41 2.31 -7.19
N VAL A 267 -8.26 2.77 -6.28
CA VAL A 267 -8.53 2.13 -4.99
C VAL A 267 -10.03 1.85 -4.87
N MET A 268 -10.40 0.65 -4.46
CA MET A 268 -11.78 0.26 -4.21
C MET A 268 -11.94 -0.23 -2.78
N SER A 269 -12.74 0.47 -2.00
CA SER A 269 -13.19 0.00 -0.68
C SER A 269 -14.36 -0.95 -0.87
N THR A 270 -14.35 -2.11 -0.20
CA THR A 270 -15.48 -3.05 -0.20
C THR A 270 -16.02 -3.22 1.22
N ILE A 271 -16.94 -2.31 1.57
CA ILE A 271 -17.59 -2.25 2.88
C ILE A 271 -18.37 -3.55 3.08
N THR A 272 -17.90 -4.45 3.94
CA THR A 272 -18.55 -5.77 4.13
C THR A 272 -18.58 -6.23 5.58
N ARG A 273 -17.59 -5.86 6.39
CA ARG A 273 -17.43 -6.39 7.76
C ARG A 273 -16.84 -5.40 8.77
N SER A 274 -16.35 -4.24 8.33
CA SER A 274 -15.66 -3.26 9.16
C SER A 274 -15.64 -1.89 8.46
N ASP A 275 -15.27 -0.85 9.23
CA ASP A 275 -14.94 0.45 8.66
C ASP A 275 -13.59 0.35 7.95
N ASP A 276 -13.58 0.77 6.68
CA ASP A 276 -12.37 0.85 5.88
C ASP A 276 -11.75 2.24 6.05
N THR A 277 -10.43 2.34 6.08
CA THR A 277 -9.73 3.63 6.15
C THR A 277 -8.77 3.79 4.99
N ILE A 278 -8.83 4.92 4.31
CA ILE A 278 -7.92 5.32 3.24
C ILE A 278 -7.35 6.69 3.62
N ASN A 279 -6.03 6.74 3.84
CA ASN A 279 -5.30 7.96 4.14
C ASN A 279 -4.41 8.31 2.95
N LEU A 280 -4.66 9.46 2.33
CA LEU A 280 -3.80 10.03 1.30
C LEU A 280 -2.96 11.13 1.93
N TYR A 281 -1.69 10.82 2.20
CA TYR A 281 -0.72 11.79 2.71
C TYR A 281 0.06 12.44 1.56
N GLY A 282 0.31 11.69 0.48
CA GLY A 282 0.99 12.14 -0.72
C GLY A 282 0.68 11.25 -1.92
N GLY A 283 1.53 11.27 -2.95
CA GLY A 283 1.39 10.41 -4.13
C GLY A 283 0.25 10.82 -5.07
N THR A 284 0.03 10.01 -6.11
CA THR A 284 -0.90 10.32 -7.21
C THR A 284 -1.77 9.12 -7.59
N ILE A 285 -3.10 9.30 -7.64
CA ILE A 285 -4.05 8.34 -8.19
C ILE A 285 -4.62 8.91 -9.49
N THR A 286 -4.22 8.36 -10.64
CA THR A 286 -4.50 9.01 -11.93
C THR A 286 -4.77 8.06 -13.09
N GLY A 287 -5.53 8.52 -14.08
CA GLY A 287 -5.70 7.82 -15.35
C GLY A 287 -6.34 6.44 -15.24
N ASN A 288 -7.14 6.20 -14.20
CA ASN A 288 -7.92 4.96 -14.05
C ASN A 288 -9.23 5.10 -14.84
N THR A 289 -9.74 4.01 -15.41
CA THR A 289 -10.98 4.02 -16.19
C THR A 289 -12.21 4.24 -15.28
N GLY A 290 -12.19 3.68 -14.08
CA GLY A 290 -13.16 3.93 -13.01
C GLY A 290 -12.83 5.18 -12.21
N ALA A 291 -13.24 5.19 -10.93
CA ALA A 291 -12.92 6.27 -10.01
C ALA A 291 -11.46 6.21 -9.53
N GLY A 292 -10.92 7.33 -9.05
CA GLY A 292 -9.67 7.30 -8.29
C GLY A 292 -9.81 6.46 -7.03
N ILE A 293 -10.78 6.81 -6.19
CA ILE A 293 -11.20 6.04 -5.02
C ILE A 293 -12.70 5.72 -5.15
N SER A 294 -13.07 4.46 -5.00
CA SER A 294 -14.46 3.99 -5.01
C SER A 294 -14.84 3.43 -3.65
N ALA A 295 -15.73 4.09 -2.92
CA ALA A 295 -16.36 3.60 -1.71
C ALA A 295 -17.69 2.91 -2.09
N THR A 296 -17.60 1.65 -2.52
CA THR A 296 -18.75 0.88 -3.00
C THR A 296 -19.02 -0.33 -2.13
N HIS A 297 -20.25 -0.50 -1.69
CA HIS A 297 -20.67 -1.70 -0.98
C HIS A 297 -20.99 -2.84 -1.97
N TRP A 298 -20.42 -4.04 -1.73
CA TRP A 298 -20.68 -5.25 -2.53
C TRP A 298 -20.83 -6.49 -1.63
N PRO A 299 -21.82 -7.40 -1.86
CA PRO A 299 -22.83 -7.39 -2.93
C PRO A 299 -24.01 -6.49 -2.59
N MET A 300 -24.26 -5.46 -3.41
CA MET A 300 -25.25 -4.38 -3.21
C MET A 300 -26.52 -4.78 -2.42
N PRO A 301 -26.62 -4.56 -1.09
CA PRO A 301 -27.88 -4.35 -0.42
C PRO A 301 -28.14 -2.85 -0.36
N SER A 302 -29.38 -2.46 -0.06
CA SER A 302 -29.70 -1.05 0.15
C SER A 302 -28.75 -0.41 1.17
N ILE A 303 -28.25 0.80 0.86
CA ILE A 303 -27.47 1.70 1.75
C ILE A 303 -28.08 1.90 3.16
N ALA A 304 -29.33 1.46 3.35
CA ALA A 304 -30.11 1.55 4.57
C ALA A 304 -29.72 0.56 5.68
N THR A 305 -28.93 -0.50 5.43
CA THR A 305 -28.69 -1.55 6.46
C THR A 305 -27.24 -1.72 6.91
N SER A 306 -26.28 -0.96 6.36
CA SER A 306 -24.87 -1.03 6.80
C SER A 306 -24.52 0.14 7.71
N ASP A 307 -24.02 -0.18 8.90
CA ASP A 307 -23.50 0.81 9.86
C ASP A 307 -22.01 1.12 9.64
N TYR A 308 -21.39 0.57 8.60
CA TYR A 308 -19.97 0.73 8.31
C TYR A 308 -19.70 1.85 7.29
N TYR A 309 -18.54 2.48 7.42
CA TYR A 309 -18.09 3.63 6.64
C TYR A 309 -16.73 3.38 6.01
N THR A 310 -16.52 3.96 4.84
CA THR A 310 -15.17 4.22 4.34
C THR A 310 -14.73 5.61 4.82
N ASN A 311 -13.72 5.66 5.67
CA ASN A 311 -13.10 6.91 6.08
C ASN A 311 -12.01 7.28 5.07
N ILE A 312 -12.19 8.39 4.36
CA ILE A 312 -11.20 8.92 3.42
C ILE A 312 -10.60 10.18 4.01
N ASN A 313 -9.32 10.11 4.38
CA ASN A 313 -8.61 11.25 4.93
C ASN A 313 -7.61 11.78 3.89
N LEU A 314 -7.85 13.01 3.45
CA LEU A 314 -7.03 13.70 2.44
C LEU A 314 -6.13 14.70 3.16
N TYR A 315 -4.94 14.23 3.54
CA TYR A 315 -3.91 15.05 4.15
C TYR A 315 -2.99 15.69 3.11
N GLY A 316 -2.84 15.06 1.94
CA GLY A 316 -2.10 15.56 0.78
C GLY A 316 -2.36 14.69 -0.46
N GLY A 317 -1.41 14.68 -1.40
CA GLY A 317 -1.49 13.88 -2.63
C GLY A 317 -2.44 14.43 -3.69
N THR A 318 -2.55 13.70 -4.81
CA THR A 318 -3.33 14.10 -5.99
C THR A 318 -4.24 12.97 -6.47
N ILE A 319 -5.50 13.26 -6.81
CA ILE A 319 -6.41 12.33 -7.49
C ILE A 319 -6.93 13.03 -8.73
N SER A 320 -6.51 12.65 -9.93
CA SER A 320 -6.81 13.43 -11.15
C SER A 320 -6.97 12.54 -12.37
N GLU A 321 -7.55 13.06 -13.45
CA GLU A 321 -7.59 12.41 -14.77
C GLU A 321 -8.19 10.99 -14.80
N ASN A 322 -8.88 10.58 -13.73
CA ASN A 322 -9.66 9.35 -13.75
C ASN A 322 -10.91 9.58 -14.61
N THR A 323 -11.32 8.55 -15.35
CA THR A 323 -12.48 8.62 -16.24
C THR A 323 -13.79 8.57 -15.46
N GLY A 324 -13.82 7.88 -14.33
CA GLY A 324 -14.87 8.03 -13.31
C GLY A 324 -14.70 9.30 -12.47
N ALA A 325 -15.25 9.30 -11.27
CA ALA A 325 -15.07 10.40 -10.32
C ALA A 325 -13.67 10.37 -9.66
N GLY A 326 -13.26 11.48 -9.05
CA GLY A 326 -12.10 11.44 -8.15
C GLY A 326 -12.37 10.51 -6.98
N ILE A 327 -13.47 10.77 -6.28
CA ILE A 327 -14.03 9.89 -5.25
C ILE A 327 -15.46 9.53 -5.66
N ASP A 328 -15.75 8.24 -5.80
CA ASP A 328 -17.10 7.72 -5.99
C ASP A 328 -17.65 7.14 -4.68
N ALA A 329 -18.72 7.74 -4.18
CA ALA A 329 -19.41 7.32 -2.95
C ALA A 329 -20.87 6.96 -3.21
N ALA A 330 -21.25 6.64 -4.46
CA ALA A 330 -22.64 6.40 -4.87
C ALA A 330 -23.37 5.32 -4.03
N TYR A 331 -22.64 4.34 -3.48
CA TYR A 331 -23.21 3.19 -2.76
C TYR A 331 -22.52 2.91 -1.42
N GLY A 332 -21.78 3.88 -0.89
CA GLY A 332 -21.03 3.75 0.35
C GLY A 332 -21.31 4.93 1.27
N ARG A 333 -21.07 4.72 2.57
CA ARG A 333 -21.03 5.85 3.51
C ARG A 333 -19.59 6.30 3.62
N VAL A 334 -19.33 7.58 3.33
CA VAL A 334 -17.98 8.15 3.35
C VAL A 334 -17.91 9.25 4.39
N THR A 335 -16.91 9.17 5.26
CA THR A 335 -16.48 10.30 6.08
C THR A 335 -15.22 10.89 5.45
N MET A 336 -15.19 12.20 5.23
CA MET A 336 -14.04 12.88 4.68
C MET A 336 -13.45 13.87 5.67
N ALA A 337 -12.17 13.68 6.01
CA ALA A 337 -11.37 14.69 6.68
C ALA A 337 -10.36 15.28 5.68
N GLN A 338 -10.35 16.61 5.54
CA GLN A 338 -9.41 17.34 4.70
C GLN A 338 -8.74 18.44 5.53
N GLN A 339 -7.45 18.69 5.30
CA GLN A 339 -6.71 19.74 6.03
C GLN A 339 -7.13 21.17 5.60
N SER A 340 -7.75 21.31 4.43
CA SER A 340 -8.24 22.58 3.90
C SER A 340 -9.77 22.57 3.78
N SER A 341 -10.43 23.71 3.94
CA SER A 341 -11.89 23.84 3.75
C SER A 341 -12.33 23.73 2.29
N ALA A 342 -11.40 23.69 1.33
CA ALA A 342 -11.67 23.56 -0.09
C ALA A 342 -11.15 22.22 -0.65
N ILE A 343 -11.98 21.52 -1.41
CA ILE A 343 -11.58 20.32 -2.16
C ILE A 343 -10.45 20.73 -3.14
N PRO A 344 -9.27 20.06 -3.10
CA PRO A 344 -8.16 20.35 -3.99
C PRO A 344 -8.57 20.39 -5.46
N ALA A 345 -7.98 21.32 -6.22
CA ALA A 345 -8.36 21.52 -7.61
C ALA A 345 -8.07 20.28 -8.47
N GLU A 346 -7.06 19.49 -8.13
CA GLU A 346 -6.74 18.29 -8.89
C GLU A 346 -7.82 17.21 -8.79
N ILE A 347 -8.53 17.12 -7.66
CA ILE A 347 -9.70 16.23 -7.50
C ILE A 347 -10.83 16.64 -8.44
N LYS A 348 -10.96 17.93 -8.77
CA LYS A 348 -11.99 18.44 -9.69
C LYS A 348 -11.71 18.09 -11.16
N ASN A 349 -10.50 17.65 -11.50
CA ASN A 349 -10.09 17.32 -12.87
C ASN A 349 -10.38 15.87 -13.29
N ASN A 350 -11.20 15.16 -12.53
CA ASN A 350 -11.71 13.84 -12.92
C ASN A 350 -12.96 13.99 -13.79
N LYS A 351 -13.12 13.15 -14.82
CA LYS A 351 -14.20 13.31 -15.82
C LYS A 351 -15.60 13.14 -15.22
N GLY A 352 -15.73 12.29 -14.19
CA GLY A 352 -16.96 12.13 -13.41
C GLY A 352 -17.18 13.17 -12.31
N GLY A 353 -16.32 14.20 -12.23
CA GLY A 353 -16.35 15.22 -11.19
C GLY A 353 -15.53 14.85 -9.95
N ALA A 354 -15.45 15.79 -9.00
CA ALA A 354 -14.61 15.65 -7.81
C ALA A 354 -15.07 14.53 -6.87
N ILE A 355 -16.33 14.60 -6.47
CA ILE A 355 -17.00 13.64 -5.61
C ILE A 355 -18.33 13.31 -6.25
N SER A 356 -18.57 12.03 -6.55
CA SER A 356 -19.88 11.54 -6.95
C SER A 356 -20.64 11.10 -5.70
N LEU A 357 -21.67 11.87 -5.35
CA LEU A 357 -22.62 11.58 -4.27
C LEU A 357 -23.98 11.29 -4.91
N THR A 358 -24.18 10.13 -5.53
CA THR A 358 -25.47 9.84 -6.12
C THR A 358 -26.48 9.49 -5.03
N ARG A 359 -27.39 10.43 -4.71
CA ARG A 359 -28.74 10.09 -4.29
C ARG A 359 -29.72 10.60 -5.34
N ASP A 360 -30.51 9.65 -5.87
CA ASP A 360 -31.77 9.80 -6.62
C ASP A 360 -31.73 9.76 -8.17
N ALA A 361 -32.23 8.64 -8.75
CA ALA A 361 -33.14 8.50 -9.92
C ALA A 361 -33.06 7.05 -10.50
N ARG A 362 -34.09 6.22 -10.70
CA ARG A 362 -35.57 6.27 -10.77
C ARG A 362 -36.07 4.80 -10.56
N PRO A 363 -37.30 4.51 -10.07
CA PRO A 363 -37.83 3.15 -10.14
C PRO A 363 -37.90 2.72 -11.61
N PRO A 364 -37.73 1.43 -11.96
CA PRO A 364 -38.15 0.96 -13.26
C PRO A 364 -39.62 1.37 -13.43
N THR A 365 -39.83 2.20 -14.44
CA THR A 365 -41.12 2.72 -14.85
C THR A 365 -42.10 1.57 -14.99
N SER A 366 -43.32 1.80 -14.52
CA SER A 366 -44.52 1.02 -14.83
C SER A 366 -44.50 0.48 -16.26
N ALA A 367 -44.91 -0.79 -16.39
CA ALA A 367 -45.06 -1.58 -17.60
C ALA A 367 -45.68 -0.85 -18.81
N PRO A 368 -45.49 -1.37 -20.03
CA PRO A 368 -46.43 -1.17 -21.12
C PRO A 368 -47.27 -2.42 -21.41
N ALA A 369 -48.59 -2.16 -21.51
CA ALA A 369 -49.73 -2.94 -22.01
C ALA A 369 -50.09 -4.26 -21.30
#